data_AF-U2T253-F1
#
_entry.id   AF-U2T253-F1
#
_cell.length_a   1.000
_cell.length_b   1.000
_cell.length_c   1.000
_cell.angle_alpha   90.00
_cell.angle_beta   90.00
_cell.angle_gamma   90.00
#
_symmetry.space_group_name_H-M   'P 1'
#
loop_
_entity.id
_entity.type
_entity.pdbx_description
1 polymer ?
#
loop_
_entity_poly.entity_id
_entity_poly.type
_entity_poly.pdbx_seq_one_letter_code
_entity_poly.pdbx_strand_id
1 'polypeptide(L)'
;MKRKYLLFLMMILLFSCSSLGKRTVAESEVVSKNTVVEKGVEEVSEKFGEEVSRKNIGVYKRGYRNWKLVMYGKDNYYIVNVTEDGKVVSSSKEDYK
;
A
#
# COMPACT_ATOMS: atom_id res chain seq x y z
N MET A 1 -2.09 -46.12 22.88
CA MET A 1 -1.06 -45.72 21.89
C MET A 1 -1.53 -44.71 20.83
N LYS A 2 -2.77 -44.17 20.83
CA LYS A 2 -3.29 -43.31 19.74
C LYS A 2 -3.30 -41.79 20.04
N ARG A 3 -3.44 -41.38 21.31
CA ARG A 3 -3.60 -39.96 21.73
C ARG A 3 -2.32 -39.11 21.62
N LYS A 4 -1.13 -39.74 21.76
CA LYS A 4 0.18 -39.04 21.65
C LYS A 4 0.50 -38.61 20.22
N TYR A 5 0.12 -39.42 19.22
CA TYR A 5 0.30 -39.08 17.81
C TYR A 5 -0.64 -37.95 17.36
N LEU A 6 -1.85 -37.87 17.94
CA LEU A 6 -2.80 -36.80 17.64
C LEU A 6 -2.30 -35.42 18.11
N LEU A 7 -1.69 -35.37 19.31
CA LEU A 7 -1.06 -34.15 19.83
C LEU A 7 0.16 -33.72 19.00
N PHE A 8 0.95 -34.69 18.53
CA PHE A 8 2.10 -34.42 17.66
C PHE A 8 1.66 -33.86 16.30
N LEU A 9 0.57 -34.38 15.73
CA LEU A 9 -0.03 -33.89 14.49
C LEU A 9 -0.57 -32.45 14.63
N MET A 10 -1.21 -32.12 15.77
CA MET A 10 -1.66 -30.75 16.05
C MET A 10 -0.50 -29.77 16.17
N MET A 11 0.65 -30.17 16.73
CA MET A 11 1.82 -29.29 16.81
C MET A 11 2.39 -28.91 15.44
N ILE A 12 2.34 -29.81 14.44
CA ILE A 12 2.81 -29.53 13.07
C ILE A 12 1.93 -28.49 12.37
N LEU A 13 0.63 -28.45 12.70
CA LEU A 13 -0.31 -27.45 12.18
C LEU A 13 -0.14 -26.05 12.81
N LEU A 14 0.55 -25.93 13.95
CA LEU A 14 0.82 -24.64 14.60
C LEU A 14 2.01 -23.88 13.98
N PHE A 15 2.80 -24.52 13.13
CA PHE A 15 3.96 -23.89 12.45
C PHE A 15 3.62 -23.23 11.11
N SER A 16 2.35 -23.19 10.70
CA SER A 16 1.98 -22.65 9.39
C SER A 16 1.65 -21.15 9.42
N CYS A 17 2.47 -20.38 8.67
CA CYS A 17 2.09 -19.19 7.90
C CYS A 17 2.24 -17.79 8.53
N SER A 18 3.39 -17.47 9.11
CA SER A 18 3.94 -16.10 8.97
C SER A 18 4.79 -16.01 7.70
N SER A 19 4.17 -16.26 6.53
CA SER A 19 4.80 -15.94 5.25
C SER A 19 4.83 -14.42 5.09
N LEU A 20 5.94 -13.79 5.48
CA LEU A 20 6.24 -12.42 5.09
C LEU A 20 6.26 -12.40 3.56
N GLY A 21 5.37 -11.58 2.95
CA GLY A 21 5.30 -11.47 1.50
C GLY A 21 6.70 -11.19 0.94
N LYS A 22 7.11 -11.89 -0.12
CA LYS A 22 8.39 -11.61 -0.78
C LYS A 22 8.26 -10.33 -1.59
N ARG A 23 9.33 -9.53 -1.62
CA ARG A 23 9.42 -8.35 -2.48
C ARG A 23 9.34 -8.80 -3.94
N THR A 24 8.46 -8.19 -4.73
CA THR A 24 8.28 -8.50 -6.16
C THR A 24 9.09 -7.59 -7.07
N VAL A 25 9.58 -6.47 -6.55
CA VAL A 25 10.31 -5.44 -7.29
C VAL A 25 11.79 -5.47 -6.89
N ALA A 26 12.70 -5.36 -7.87
CA ALA A 26 14.13 -5.30 -7.59
C ALA A 26 14.47 -4.04 -6.79
N GLU A 27 15.48 -4.10 -5.94
CA GLU A 27 15.82 -2.94 -5.09
C GLU A 27 16.23 -1.71 -5.92
N SER A 28 16.90 -1.91 -7.05
CA SER A 28 17.29 -0.87 -8.01
C SER A 28 16.11 -0.17 -8.67
N GLU A 29 14.93 -0.79 -8.71
CA GLU A 29 13.74 -0.26 -9.36
C GLU A 29 12.83 0.49 -8.38
N VAL A 30 13.12 0.43 -7.08
CA VAL A 30 12.27 1.07 -6.08
C VAL A 30 12.53 2.57 -6.05
N VAL A 31 11.47 3.31 -6.37
CA VAL A 31 11.52 4.75 -6.45
C VAL A 31 11.45 5.39 -5.07
N SER A 32 11.94 6.63 -4.98
CA SER A 32 11.93 7.39 -3.74
C SER A 32 10.50 7.72 -3.28
N LYS A 33 10.33 7.98 -1.97
CA LYS A 33 9.07 8.50 -1.42
C LYS A 33 8.58 9.77 -2.15
N ASN A 34 9.50 10.66 -2.55
CA ASN A 34 9.14 11.89 -3.25
C ASN A 34 8.56 11.60 -4.63
N THR A 35 9.18 10.68 -5.37
CA THR A 35 8.69 10.22 -6.68
C THR A 35 7.30 9.60 -6.55
N VAL A 36 7.05 8.79 -5.52
CA VAL A 36 5.73 8.23 -5.24
C VAL A 36 4.69 9.34 -5.01
N VAL A 37 5.03 10.34 -4.20
CA VAL A 37 4.14 11.47 -3.92
C VAL A 37 3.85 12.27 -5.19
N GLU A 38 4.85 12.51 -6.02
CA GLU A 38 4.69 13.19 -7.32
C GLU A 38 3.73 12.45 -8.23
N LYS A 39 3.91 11.13 -8.38
CA LYS A 39 3.00 10.27 -9.16
C LYS A 39 1.57 10.34 -8.64
N GLY A 40 1.38 10.40 -7.32
CA GLY A 40 0.06 10.54 -6.73
C GLY A 40 -0.57 11.91 -6.98
N VAL A 41 0.22 12.99 -6.92
CA VAL A 41 -0.27 14.35 -7.17
C VAL A 41 -0.63 14.52 -8.65
N GLU A 42 0.20 14.01 -9.56
CA GLU A 42 -0.08 13.94 -11.00
C GLU A 42 -1.41 13.21 -11.25
N GLU A 43 -1.59 12.02 -10.68
CA GLU A 43 -2.83 11.25 -10.81
C GLU A 43 -4.07 12.01 -10.32
N VAL A 44 -4.00 12.68 -9.16
CA VAL A 44 -5.15 13.43 -8.62
C VAL A 44 -5.47 14.64 -9.49
N SER A 45 -4.44 15.35 -9.96
CA SER A 45 -4.59 16.49 -10.85
C SER A 45 -5.20 16.08 -12.19
N GLU A 46 -4.66 15.05 -12.84
CA GLU A 46 -5.09 14.60 -14.17
C GLU A 46 -6.48 13.96 -14.14
N LYS A 47 -6.78 13.14 -13.12
CA LYS A 47 -8.03 12.36 -13.06
C LYS A 47 -9.18 13.09 -12.40
N PHE A 48 -8.91 13.90 -11.38
CA PHE A 48 -9.96 14.55 -10.57
C PHE A 48 -9.94 16.08 -10.70
N GLY A 49 -8.94 16.68 -11.35
CA GLY A 49 -8.85 18.12 -11.57
C GLY A 49 -8.56 18.93 -10.31
N GLU A 50 -8.02 18.31 -9.26
CA GLU A 50 -7.73 18.96 -7.97
C GLU A 50 -6.23 19.10 -7.77
N GLU A 51 -5.79 20.29 -7.36
CA GLU A 51 -4.42 20.51 -6.90
C GLU A 51 -4.34 20.36 -5.37
N VAL A 52 -3.67 19.29 -4.90
CA VAL A 52 -3.50 19.05 -3.46
C VAL A 52 -2.11 19.48 -3.00
N SER A 53 -2.08 20.32 -1.96
CA SER A 53 -0.82 20.74 -1.34
C SER A 53 -0.08 19.56 -0.72
N ARG A 54 1.24 19.47 -0.93
CA ARG A 54 2.10 18.43 -0.33
C ARG A 54 1.98 18.32 1.20
N LYS A 55 1.64 19.42 1.89
CA LYS A 55 1.43 19.44 3.34
C LYS A 55 0.19 18.65 3.80
N ASN A 56 -0.74 18.39 2.88
CA ASN A 56 -2.00 17.68 3.10
C ASN A 56 -1.95 16.23 2.60
N ILE A 57 -0.77 15.64 2.46
CA ILE A 57 -0.59 14.27 1.94
C ILE A 57 -0.11 13.35 3.06
N GLY A 58 -0.96 12.40 3.45
CA GLY A 58 -0.58 11.25 4.26
C GLY A 58 0.05 10.17 3.39
N VAL A 59 1.27 9.73 3.76
CA VAL A 59 2.01 8.70 3.02
C VAL A 59 2.19 7.46 3.89
N TYR A 60 1.65 6.32 3.46
CA TYR A 60 1.67 5.07 4.20
C TYR A 60 2.34 3.97 3.39
N LYS A 61 3.26 3.23 4.01
CA LYS A 61 3.92 2.05 3.44
C LYS A 61 3.87 0.90 4.44
N ARG A 62 3.39 -0.27 4.01
CA ARG A 62 3.29 -1.46 4.86
C ARG A 62 4.12 -2.61 4.28
N GLY A 63 5.33 -2.82 4.81
CA GLY A 63 6.26 -3.83 4.29
C GLY A 63 6.50 -3.62 2.79
N TYR A 64 6.43 -4.69 1.99
CA TYR A 64 6.58 -4.65 0.52
C TYR A 64 5.28 -4.41 -0.26
N ARG A 65 4.19 -3.96 0.41
CA ARG A 65 2.95 -3.60 -0.29
C ARG A 65 3.07 -2.26 -1.01
N ASN A 66 2.13 -1.97 -1.90
CA ASN A 66 1.98 -0.65 -2.53
C ASN A 66 1.96 0.47 -1.47
N TRP A 67 2.50 1.61 -1.84
CA TRP A 67 2.31 2.87 -1.14
C TRP A 67 0.84 3.27 -1.21
N LYS A 68 0.29 3.71 -0.08
CA LYS A 68 -1.02 4.34 -0.02
C LYS A 68 -0.81 5.83 0.28
N LEU A 69 -1.30 6.68 -0.60
CA LEU A 69 -1.35 8.11 -0.45
C LEU A 69 -2.79 8.50 -0.10
N VAL A 70 -2.95 9.31 0.94
CA VAL A 70 -4.24 9.92 1.30
C VAL A 70 -4.06 11.43 1.16
N MET A 71 -4.74 12.04 0.21
CA MET A 71 -4.57 13.44 -0.17
C MET A 71 -5.82 14.23 0.18
N TYR A 72 -5.69 15.21 1.08
CA TYR A 72 -6.82 16.00 1.56
C TYR A 72 -7.00 17.27 0.70
N GLY A 73 -7.99 17.23 -0.19
CA GLY A 73 -8.44 18.36 -0.99
C GLY A 73 -9.46 19.22 -0.24
N LYS A 74 -10.09 20.16 -0.95
CA LYS A 74 -11.01 21.14 -0.34
C LYS A 74 -12.30 20.50 0.18
N ASP A 75 -13.01 19.79 -0.68
CA ASP A 75 -14.33 19.22 -0.39
C ASP A 75 -14.31 17.68 -0.30
N ASN A 76 -13.21 17.07 -0.73
CA ASN A 76 -13.03 15.62 -0.87
C ASN A 76 -11.61 15.22 -0.45
N TYR A 77 -11.42 13.92 -0.22
CA TYR A 77 -10.09 13.33 -0.11
C TYR A 77 -9.90 12.25 -1.16
N TYR A 78 -8.64 11.99 -1.50
CA TYR A 78 -8.27 11.06 -2.56
C TYR A 78 -7.37 9.98 -1.99
N ILE A 79 -7.61 8.74 -2.40
CA ILE A 79 -6.75 7.60 -2.06
C ILE A 79 -6.06 7.15 -3.34
N VAL A 80 -4.73 7.25 -3.38
CA VAL A 80 -3.93 6.75 -4.52
C VAL A 80 -3.02 5.63 -4.03
N ASN A 81 -3.09 4.47 -4.68
CA ASN A 81 -2.17 3.36 -4.43
C ASN A 81 -1.11 3.30 -5.52
N VAL A 82 0.16 3.36 -5.14
CA VAL A 82 1.31 3.39 -6.05
C VAL A 82 2.24 2.22 -5.72
N THR A 83 2.71 1.48 -6.72
CA THR A 83 3.68 0.39 -6.51
C THR A 83 5.04 0.91 -6.07
N GLU A 84 5.94 0.00 -5.67
CA GLU A 84 7.31 0.38 -5.30
C GLU A 84 8.12 0.92 -6.48
N ASP A 85 7.80 0.54 -7.72
CA ASP A 85 8.39 1.05 -8.97
C ASP A 85 7.68 2.31 -9.52
N GLY A 86 6.74 2.89 -8.76
CA GLY A 86 6.14 4.19 -9.09
C GLY A 86 4.92 4.14 -10.03
N LYS A 87 4.35 2.96 -10.30
CA LYS A 87 3.13 2.82 -11.11
C LYS A 87 1.89 3.02 -10.24
N VAL A 88 0.95 3.83 -10.72
CA VAL A 88 -0.35 3.99 -10.08
C VAL A 88 -1.19 2.73 -10.34
N VAL A 89 -1.65 2.08 -9.28
CA VAL A 89 -2.47 0.85 -9.35
C VAL A 89 -3.96 1.19 -9.28
N SER A 90 -4.30 2.19 -8.48
CA SER A 90 -5.68 2.63 -8.30
C SER A 90 -5.73 4.02 -7.70
N SER A 91 -6.78 4.76 -8.01
CA SER A 91 -7.10 6.05 -7.40
C SER A 91 -8.61 6.16 -7.18
N SER A 92 -9.02 6.59 -6.00
CA SER A 92 -10.42 6.90 -5.66
C SER A 92 -10.55 8.31 -5.08
N LYS A 93 -11.75 8.86 -5.26
CA LYS A 93 -12.21 10.10 -4.65
C LYS A 93 -13.29 9.72 -3.63
N GLU A 94 -13.20 10.30 -2.45
CA GLU A 94 -14.14 10.11 -1.37
C GLU A 94 -14.58 11.49 -0.86
N ASP A 95 -15.88 11.67 -0.67
CA ASP A 95 -16.40 12.91 -0.10
C ASP A 95 -16.14 12.88 1.43
N TYR A 96 -15.97 14.05 2.05
CA TYR A 96 -15.78 14.10 3.51
C TYR A 96 -17.01 13.67 4.31
N LYS A 97 -18.21 13.67 3.70
CA LYS A 97 -19.50 13.38 4.31
C LYS A 97 -20.45 12.73 3.31
#